data_AF-A0A1B6F8L8-F1
#
_entry.id   AF-A0A1B6F8L8-F1
#
_cell.length_a   1.000
_cell.length_b   1.000
_cell.length_c   1.000
_cell.angle_alpha   90.00
_cell.angle_beta   90.00
_cell.angle_gamma   90.00
#
_symmetry.space_group_name_H-M   'P 1'
#
loop_
_entity.id
_entity.type
_entity.pdbx_description
1 polymer ?
#
loop_
_entity_poly.entity_id
_entity_poly.type
_entity_poly.pdbx_seq_one_letter_code
_entity_poly.pdbx_strand_id
1 'polypeptide(L)'
;RNKLSPTFTTGKMKFIFSQFVLVGDHMLDSIESLSAAPVDAKAVCIDYGAEVIASVVFGHDFNKGSPQTADFIKYGSNPYVKGWKMLVIVLLKLSFPNLPERFGMSMHPPGVTEYFVNLVKANKEYRKKNNIKRNDYFQLLMALQDA
;
A
#
# COMPACT_ATOMS: atom_id res chain seq x y z
N ARG A 1 0.03 -10.25 -14.58
CA ARG A 1 -1.41 -9.96 -14.76
C ARG A 1 -2.28 -11.21 -14.54
N ASN A 2 -2.11 -12.28 -15.32
CA ASN A 2 -2.99 -13.47 -15.29
C ASN A 2 -3.13 -14.13 -13.91
N LYS A 3 -2.07 -14.15 -13.09
CA LYS A 3 -2.16 -14.66 -11.72
C LYS A 3 -2.97 -13.74 -10.78
N LEU A 4 -2.97 -12.43 -10.99
CA LEU A 4 -3.66 -11.50 -10.10
C LEU A 4 -5.12 -11.28 -10.48
N SER A 5 -5.50 -11.40 -11.76
CA SER A 5 -6.90 -11.17 -12.18
C SER A 5 -7.94 -11.96 -11.37
N PRO A 6 -7.72 -13.22 -10.96
CA PRO A 6 -8.67 -13.99 -10.15
C PRO A 6 -8.93 -13.43 -8.74
N THR A 7 -8.04 -12.60 -8.19
CA THR A 7 -8.23 -11.99 -6.85
C THR A 7 -9.23 -10.83 -6.86
N PHE A 8 -9.65 -10.36 -8.04
CA PHE A 8 -10.62 -9.27 -8.23
C PHE A 8 -12.01 -9.75 -8.68
N THR A 9 -12.31 -11.04 -8.56
CA THR A 9 -13.66 -11.55 -8.81
C THR A 9 -14.65 -11.03 -7.77
N THR A 10 -15.94 -10.94 -8.11
CA THR A 10 -16.98 -10.47 -7.18
C THR A 10 -16.97 -11.21 -5.85
N GLY A 11 -16.72 -12.53 -5.84
CA GLY A 11 -16.61 -13.31 -4.61
C GLY A 11 -15.42 -12.89 -3.73
N LYS A 12 -14.27 -12.61 -4.33
CA LYS A 12 -13.08 -12.13 -3.62
C LYS A 12 -13.20 -10.67 -3.19
N MET A 13 -13.88 -9.84 -3.96
CA MET A 13 -14.23 -8.47 -3.57
C MET A 13 -15.18 -8.45 -2.37
N LYS A 14 -16.20 -9.33 -2.34
CA LYS A 14 -17.06 -9.50 -1.16
C LYS A 14 -16.27 -9.97 0.07
N PHE A 15 -15.28 -10.83 -0.11
CA PHE A 15 -14.41 -11.29 0.98
C PHE A 15 -13.67 -10.13 1.65
N ILE A 16 -13.12 -9.18 0.88
CA ILE A 16 -12.39 -8.03 1.42
C ILE A 16 -13.28 -6.84 1.83
N PHE A 17 -14.59 -6.89 1.54
CA PHE A 17 -15.51 -5.76 1.74
C PHE A 17 -15.56 -5.26 3.19
N SER A 18 -15.47 -6.16 4.17
CA SER A 18 -15.46 -5.79 5.60
C SER A 18 -14.38 -4.77 5.96
N GLN A 19 -13.22 -4.82 5.31
CA GLN A 19 -12.14 -3.88 5.54
C GLN A 19 -12.45 -2.49 4.96
N PHE A 20 -13.16 -2.41 3.83
CA PHE A 20 -13.61 -1.13 3.29
C PHE A 20 -14.62 -0.45 4.20
N VAL A 21 -15.53 -1.22 4.79
CA VAL A 21 -16.51 -0.69 5.76
C VAL A 21 -15.80 -0.14 6.99
N LEU A 22 -14.88 -0.90 7.58
CA LEU A 22 -14.12 -0.48 8.76
C LEU A 22 -13.35 0.84 8.52
N VAL A 23 -12.69 0.96 7.37
CA VAL A 23 -11.99 2.20 7.02
C VAL A 23 -12.96 3.35 6.72
N GLY A 24 -14.15 3.03 6.22
CA GLY A 24 -15.25 3.98 6.05
C GLY A 24 -15.72 4.55 7.38
N ASP A 25 -15.86 3.71 8.40
CA ASP A 25 -16.23 4.14 9.76
C ASP A 25 -15.17 5.09 10.34
N HIS A 26 -13.88 4.77 10.20
CA HIS A 26 -12.79 5.66 10.63
C HIS A 26 -12.80 7.03 9.92
N MET A 27 -13.19 7.05 8.64
CA MET A 27 -13.36 8.29 7.88
C MET A 27 -14.52 9.13 8.46
N LEU A 28 -15.65 8.50 8.76
CA LEU A 28 -16.80 9.18 9.37
C LEU A 28 -16.45 9.74 10.75
N ASP A 29 -15.81 8.96 11.61
CA ASP A 29 -15.33 9.41 12.94
C ASP A 29 -14.41 10.62 12.82
N SER A 30 -13.51 10.61 11.84
CA SER A 30 -12.60 11.72 11.58
C SER A 30 -13.35 12.99 11.17
N ILE A 31 -14.39 12.87 10.34
CA ILE A 31 -15.22 14.01 9.91
C ILE A 31 -16.04 14.56 11.08
N GLU A 32 -16.67 13.69 11.87
CA GLU A 32 -17.51 14.08 13.01
C GLU A 32 -16.70 14.83 14.08
N SER A 33 -15.42 14.47 14.25
CA SER A 33 -14.53 15.14 15.21
C SER A 33 -14.24 16.62 14.88
N LEU A 34 -14.45 17.05 13.62
CA LEU A 34 -14.11 18.40 13.14
C LEU A 34 -15.09 19.51 13.57
N SER A 35 -16.08 19.21 14.41
CA SER A 35 -16.90 20.22 15.13
C SER A 35 -17.41 21.38 14.25
N ALA A 36 -18.03 21.04 13.11
CA ALA A 36 -18.59 21.96 12.12
C ALA A 36 -17.60 22.87 11.35
N ALA A 37 -16.29 22.59 11.43
CA ALA A 37 -15.31 23.25 10.57
C ALA A 37 -15.48 22.83 9.09
N PRO A 38 -15.16 23.72 8.13
CA PRO A 38 -15.08 23.34 6.73
C PRO A 38 -14.11 22.16 6.53
N VAL A 39 -14.57 21.14 5.80
CA VAL A 39 -13.80 19.93 5.54
C VAL A 39 -13.15 20.01 4.17
N ASP A 40 -11.84 19.76 4.08
CA ASP A 40 -11.18 19.50 2.81
C ASP A 40 -11.50 18.08 2.34
N ALA A 41 -12.54 17.97 1.50
CA ALA A 41 -12.97 16.69 0.94
C ALA A 41 -11.86 15.96 0.17
N LYS A 42 -10.92 16.69 -0.45
CA LYS A 42 -9.80 16.06 -1.17
C LYS A 42 -8.84 15.40 -0.19
N ALA A 43 -8.50 16.10 0.90
CA ALA A 43 -7.64 15.53 1.94
C ALA A 43 -8.26 14.27 2.56
N VAL A 44 -9.56 14.33 2.91
CA VAL A 44 -10.29 13.19 3.47
C VAL A 44 -10.28 11.98 2.53
N CYS A 45 -10.54 12.19 1.23
CA CYS A 45 -10.51 11.10 0.25
C CYS A 45 -9.11 10.49 0.06
N ILE A 46 -8.05 11.32 0.14
CA ILE A 46 -6.66 10.85 0.07
C ILE A 46 -6.34 9.98 1.28
N ASP A 47 -6.71 10.43 2.48
CA ASP A 47 -6.48 9.69 3.72
C ASP A 47 -7.24 8.36 3.73
N TYR A 48 -8.53 8.39 3.36
CA TYR A 48 -9.34 7.16 3.20
C TYR A 48 -8.69 6.19 2.20
N GLY A 49 -8.27 6.68 1.03
CA GLY A 49 -7.62 5.84 0.02
C GLY A 49 -6.31 5.22 0.52
N ALA A 50 -5.48 6.01 1.22
CA ALA A 50 -4.23 5.53 1.80
C ALA A 50 -4.48 4.45 2.86
N GLU A 51 -5.47 4.66 3.72
CA GLU A 51 -5.86 3.72 4.76
C GLU A 51 -6.44 2.41 4.19
N VAL A 52 -7.29 2.50 3.16
CA VAL A 52 -7.77 1.33 2.41
C VAL A 52 -6.59 0.54 1.85
N ILE A 53 -5.60 1.18 1.24
CA ILE A 53 -4.42 0.48 0.70
C ILE A 53 -3.62 -0.16 1.84
N ALA A 54 -3.36 0.55 2.93
CA ALA A 54 -2.62 0.02 4.08
C ALA A 54 -3.31 -1.22 4.68
N SER A 55 -4.62 -1.12 4.94
CA SER A 55 -5.38 -2.20 5.55
C SER A 55 -5.67 -3.34 4.58
N VAL A 56 -6.31 -3.05 3.45
CA VAL A 56 -6.76 -4.09 2.52
C VAL A 56 -5.58 -4.75 1.81
N VAL A 57 -4.63 -3.97 1.27
CA VAL A 57 -3.55 -4.50 0.42
C VAL A 57 -2.39 -5.00 1.25
N PHE A 58 -1.91 -4.20 2.20
CA PHE A 58 -0.72 -4.53 2.98
C PHE A 58 -1.02 -5.28 4.27
N GLY A 59 -2.30 -5.41 4.65
CA GLY A 59 -2.65 -6.13 5.86
C GLY A 59 -2.20 -5.40 7.13
N HIS A 60 -2.03 -4.07 7.06
CA HIS A 60 -1.47 -3.21 8.10
C HIS A 60 -2.60 -2.46 8.82
N ASP A 61 -2.59 -2.44 10.15
CA ASP A 61 -3.56 -1.64 10.90
C ASP A 61 -3.14 -0.18 10.86
N PHE A 62 -3.95 0.62 10.19
CA PHE A 62 -3.72 2.04 10.05
C PHE A 62 -4.18 2.72 11.33
N ASN A 63 -3.23 3.30 12.05
CA ASN A 63 -3.50 4.11 13.22
C ASN A 63 -2.81 5.44 13.01
N LYS A 64 -3.59 6.51 12.81
CA LYS A 64 -3.09 7.86 12.51
C LYS A 64 -2.05 8.37 13.50
N GLY A 65 -2.07 7.90 14.76
CA GLY A 65 -1.09 8.26 15.79
C GLY A 65 0.15 7.36 15.86
N SER A 66 0.23 6.31 15.05
CA SER A 66 1.31 5.32 15.11
C SER A 66 2.53 5.72 14.27
N PRO A 67 3.76 5.51 14.75
CA PRO A 67 4.98 5.71 13.95
C PRO A 67 4.98 4.92 12.64
N GLN A 68 4.38 3.73 12.65
CA GLN A 68 4.32 2.84 11.49
C GLN A 68 3.45 3.43 10.37
N THR A 69 2.33 4.06 10.73
CA THR A 69 1.46 4.76 9.79
C THR A 69 2.15 6.01 9.23
N ALA A 70 2.87 6.76 10.08
CA ALA A 70 3.66 7.90 9.62
C ALA A 70 4.73 7.49 8.59
N ASP A 71 5.44 6.39 8.81
CA ASP A 71 6.40 5.85 7.84
C ASP A 71 5.71 5.35 6.57
N PHE A 72 4.56 4.67 6.68
CA PHE A 72 3.79 4.21 5.52
C PHE A 72 3.39 5.38 4.62
N ILE A 73 2.86 6.45 5.21
CA ILE A 73 2.49 7.68 4.51
C ILE A 73 3.75 8.33 3.90
N LYS A 74 4.81 8.49 4.69
CA LYS A 74 6.07 9.11 4.22
C LYS A 74 6.65 8.41 2.99
N TYR A 75 6.74 7.08 3.01
CA TYR A 75 7.28 6.30 1.88
C TYR A 75 6.26 6.15 0.74
N GLY A 76 4.96 6.11 1.03
CA GLY A 76 3.88 5.99 0.05
C GLY A 76 3.59 7.29 -0.71
N SER A 77 3.71 8.46 -0.08
CA SER A 77 3.49 9.77 -0.70
C SER A 77 4.65 10.23 -1.59
N ASN A 78 5.83 9.66 -1.41
CA ASN A 78 7.01 10.00 -2.20
C ASN A 78 7.80 8.76 -2.68
N PRO A 79 7.17 7.91 -3.52
CA PRO A 79 7.73 6.61 -3.86
C PRO A 79 8.84 6.67 -4.93
N TYR A 80 9.01 7.82 -5.60
CA TYR A 80 9.94 7.98 -6.72
C TYR A 80 11.11 8.90 -6.39
N VAL A 81 12.24 8.67 -7.06
CA VAL A 81 13.33 9.65 -7.11
C VAL A 81 12.84 10.93 -7.79
N LYS A 82 13.32 12.09 -7.34
CA LYS A 82 12.88 13.40 -7.84
C LYS A 82 13.88 14.03 -8.82
N GLY A 83 13.38 14.94 -9.65
CA GLY A 83 14.17 15.81 -10.50
C GLY A 83 14.91 15.08 -11.64
N TRP A 84 16.11 15.55 -11.96
CA TRP A 84 16.91 15.07 -13.09
C TRP A 84 17.22 13.57 -13.04
N LYS A 85 17.37 12.99 -11.85
CA LYS A 85 17.62 11.54 -11.67
C LYS A 85 16.48 10.71 -12.28
N MET A 86 15.23 11.12 -12.08
CA MET A 86 14.07 10.42 -12.66
C MET A 86 14.10 10.47 -14.19
N LEU A 87 14.38 11.65 -14.76
CA LEU A 87 14.48 11.84 -16.20
C LEU A 87 15.55 10.94 -16.81
N VAL A 88 16.75 10.89 -16.21
CA VAL A 88 17.84 10.03 -16.68
C VAL A 88 17.42 8.55 -16.67
N ILE A 89 16.80 8.07 -15.59
CA ILE A 89 16.39 6.67 -15.48
C ILE A 89 15.30 6.32 -16.50
N VAL A 90 14.33 7.23 -16.71
CA VAL A 90 13.28 7.04 -17.72
C VAL A 90 13.86 7.01 -19.13
N LEU A 91 14.72 7.96 -19.49
CA LEU A 91 15.36 8.01 -20.81
C LEU A 91 16.20 6.76 -21.07
N LEU A 92 16.97 6.33 -20.08
CA LEU A 92 17.75 5.09 -20.19
C LEU A 92 16.86 3.85 -20.30
N LYS A 93 15.73 3.76 -19.59
CA LYS A 93 14.79 2.64 -19.77
C LYS A 93 14.15 2.63 -21.16
N LEU A 94 13.89 3.79 -21.75
CA LEU A 94 13.29 3.89 -23.09
C LEU A 94 14.29 3.51 -24.20
N SER A 95 15.53 3.99 -24.09
CA SER A 95 16.57 3.72 -25.10
C SER A 95 17.26 2.36 -24.91
N PHE A 96 17.48 1.96 -23.66
CA PHE A 96 18.24 0.77 -23.28
C PHE A 96 17.61 0.08 -22.06
N PRO A 97 16.53 -0.71 -22.24
CA PRO A 97 15.68 -1.19 -21.14
C PRO A 97 16.42 -1.93 -20.02
N ASN A 98 17.50 -2.66 -20.34
CA ASN A 98 18.26 -3.45 -19.38
C ASN A 98 19.43 -2.68 -18.73
N LEU A 99 19.75 -1.47 -19.20
CA LEU A 99 20.93 -0.73 -18.76
C LEU A 99 20.77 -0.16 -17.34
N PRO A 100 19.63 0.45 -16.95
CA PRO A 100 19.46 0.97 -15.60
C PRO A 100 19.64 -0.10 -14.52
N GLU A 101 19.10 -1.30 -14.76
CA GLU A 101 19.17 -2.42 -13.82
C GLU A 101 20.61 -2.91 -13.61
N ARG A 102 21.42 -2.96 -14.68
CA ARG A 102 22.84 -3.32 -14.61
C ARG A 102 23.66 -2.35 -13.77
N PHE A 103 23.29 -1.08 -13.74
CA PHE A 103 23.95 -0.05 -12.95
C PHE A 103 23.30 0.19 -11.58
N GLY A 104 22.34 -0.66 -11.17
CA GLY A 104 21.62 -0.50 -9.91
C GLY A 104 20.75 0.76 -9.84
N MET A 105 20.41 1.34 -10.99
CA MET A 105 19.53 2.51 -11.06
C MET A 105 18.06 2.09 -10.98
N SER A 106 17.38 2.58 -9.95
CA SER A 106 15.94 2.34 -9.73
C SER A 106 15.18 3.67 -9.70
N MET A 107 13.97 3.67 -10.26
CA MET A 107 13.02 4.78 -10.12
C MET A 107 12.57 4.97 -8.67
N HIS A 108 12.67 3.92 -7.85
CA HIS A 108 12.31 3.96 -6.44
C HIS A 108 13.58 4.12 -5.60
N PRO A 109 13.61 5.08 -4.66
CA PRO A 109 14.71 5.20 -3.71
C PRO A 109 14.93 3.89 -2.95
N PRO A 110 16.18 3.54 -2.58
CA PRO A 110 16.47 2.32 -1.83
C PRO A 110 15.65 2.19 -0.54
N GLY A 111 15.53 3.28 0.23
CA GLY A 111 14.74 3.28 1.48
C GLY A 111 13.25 3.00 1.29
N VAL A 112 12.64 3.43 0.18
CA VAL A 112 11.24 3.10 -0.15
C VAL A 112 11.13 1.60 -0.42
N THR A 113 12.04 1.08 -1.25
CA THR A 113 12.04 -0.34 -1.64
C THR A 113 12.26 -1.23 -0.42
N GLU A 114 13.26 -0.91 0.40
CA GLU A 114 13.58 -1.62 1.64
C GLU A 114 12.40 -1.63 2.62
N TYR A 115 11.78 -0.47 2.84
CA TYR A 115 10.61 -0.35 3.72
C TYR A 115 9.48 -1.30 3.30
N PHE A 116 8.99 -1.22 2.06
CA PHE A 116 7.85 -2.02 1.63
C PHE A 116 8.18 -3.52 1.52
N VAL A 117 9.40 -3.88 1.12
CA VAL A 117 9.85 -5.27 1.11
C VAL A 117 9.89 -5.84 2.53
N ASN A 118 10.45 -5.09 3.48
CA ASN A 118 10.52 -5.52 4.88
C ASN A 118 9.14 -5.58 5.52
N LEU A 119 8.26 -4.61 5.23
CA LEU A 119 6.87 -4.61 5.69
C LEU A 119 6.13 -5.88 5.25
N VAL A 120 6.21 -6.24 3.97
CA VAL A 120 5.55 -7.44 3.42
C VAL A 120 6.15 -8.72 4.02
N LYS A 121 7.48 -8.82 4.13
CA LYS A 121 8.15 -9.97 4.73
C LYS A 121 7.75 -10.15 6.20
N ALA A 122 7.85 -9.09 6.99
CA ALA A 122 7.52 -9.11 8.41
C ALA A 122 6.04 -9.47 8.63
N ASN A 123 5.12 -8.90 7.85
CA ASN A 123 3.69 -9.23 7.98
C ASN A 123 3.42 -10.69 7.62
N LYS A 124 4.02 -11.20 6.53
CA LYS A 124 3.89 -12.61 6.14
C LYS A 124 4.41 -13.54 7.22
N GLU A 125 5.61 -13.29 7.74
CA GLU A 125 6.23 -14.10 8.79
C GLU A 125 5.40 -14.07 10.09
N TYR A 126 4.96 -12.89 10.50
CA TYR A 126 4.11 -12.70 11.67
C TYR A 126 2.80 -13.49 11.53
N ARG A 127 2.11 -13.39 10.39
CA ARG A 127 0.85 -14.13 10.16
C ARG A 127 1.05 -15.64 10.14
N LYS A 128 2.10 -16.12 9.47
CA LYS A 128 2.41 -17.57 9.42
C LYS A 128 2.75 -18.10 10.82
N LYS A 129 3.56 -17.39 11.61
CA LYS A 129 3.94 -17.80 12.96
C LYS A 129 2.76 -17.85 13.93
N ASN A 130 1.83 -16.89 13.82
CA ASN A 130 0.70 -16.75 14.74
C ASN A 130 -0.61 -17.35 14.20
N ASN A 131 -0.59 -18.04 13.05
CA ASN A 131 -1.77 -18.60 12.39
C ASN A 131 -2.90 -17.58 12.16
N ILE A 132 -2.54 -16.32 11.87
CA ILE A 132 -3.51 -15.24 11.65
C ILE A 132 -4.05 -15.34 10.22
N LYS A 133 -5.38 -15.42 10.11
CA LYS A 133 -6.11 -15.27 8.85
C LYS A 133 -6.97 -14.02 8.93
N ARG A 134 -6.78 -13.11 7.97
CA ARG A 134 -7.55 -11.88 7.85
C ARG A 134 -8.24 -11.81 6.50
N ASN A 135 -9.45 -11.27 6.46
CA ASN A 135 -10.21 -11.15 5.22
C ASN A 135 -9.76 -9.92 4.42
N ASP A 136 -8.51 -9.93 3.98
CA ASP A 136 -7.87 -8.84 3.24
C ASP A 136 -7.23 -9.35 1.93
N TYR A 137 -6.78 -8.42 1.10
CA TYR A 137 -6.13 -8.75 -0.16
C TYR A 137 -4.76 -9.39 0.08
N PHE A 138 -4.06 -9.04 1.17
CA PHE A 138 -2.80 -9.68 1.57
C PHE A 138 -2.95 -11.19 1.75
N GLN A 139 -4.04 -11.65 2.38
CA GLN A 139 -4.36 -13.07 2.53
C GLN A 139 -4.62 -13.76 1.19
N LEU A 140 -5.25 -13.07 0.23
CA LEU A 140 -5.43 -13.58 -1.12
C LEU A 140 -4.08 -13.72 -1.85
N LEU A 141 -3.17 -12.76 -1.67
CA LEU A 141 -1.81 -12.83 -2.21
C LEU A 141 -1.00 -13.98 -1.60
N MET A 142 -1.09 -14.20 -0.29
CA MET A 142 -0.43 -15.33 0.36
C MET A 142 -0.97 -16.68 -0.17
N ALA A 143 -2.29 -16.81 -0.28
CA ALA A 143 -2.91 -18.02 -0.82
C ALA A 143 -2.51 -18.27 -2.28
N LEU A 144 -2.34 -17.22 -3.07
CA LEU A 144 -1.88 -17.31 -4.45
C LEU A 144 -0.38 -17.65 -4.58
N GLN A 145 0.43 -17.25 -3.61
CA GLN A 145 1.85 -17.62 -3.59
C GLN A 145 2.05 -19.09 -3.21
N ASP A 146 1.21 -19.60 -2.30
CA ASP A 146 1.27 -20.97 -1.82
C ASP A 146 0.58 -21.97 -2.80
N ALA A 147 -0.06 -21.47 -3.87
CA ALA A 147 -0.70 -22.24 -4.95
C ALA A 147 0.17 -22.35 -6.21
#